data_AF-A0A0B1TUG4-F1
#
_entry.id   AF-A0A0B1TUG4-F1
#
_cell.length_a   1.000
_cell.length_b   1.000
_cell.length_c   1.000
_cell.angle_alpha   90.00
_cell.angle_beta   90.00
_cell.angle_gamma   90.00
#
_symmetry.space_group_name_H-M   'P 1'
#
loop_
_entity.id
_entity.type
_entity.pdbx_description
1 polymer ?
#
loop_
_entity_poly.entity_id
_entity_poly.type
_entity_poly.pdbx_seq_one_letter_code
_entity_poly.pdbx_strand_id
1 'polypeptide(L)'
;MPWVGSDKYRQLIVRVMSMPLFRRSRAVSSSSLDPDEDPVTGLERVASSSQISSLARRRREDEERLRRRNQRHPEFEREHALSSRYESLNYEVSENQLYKDEEGDPEHHVRLWRRSRNRWVVCFLIGFFTALVAAGIDIMVHYSQEIKFGIIIKRLLSKCDKETELTGDGCMWTVEAAWMCYNCILVGIAGCLVIFWAPIAGGSGIPQIKCFLNGIQIPEVVMLKTLVSKAIGVACAVGGGLSAGKEGPMIHSGAVVGAGLSQGRCQSIPFDTGLFKEFRNDRERRDFVSAGAAAGVAAAFGAPIGGVLFSLEEGASFWNQNLTWRMVNHYF
;
A
#
# COMPACT_ATOMS: atom_id res chain seq x y z
N MET A 1 -3.46 -26.25 13.55
CA MET A 1 -4.68 -26.44 12.74
C MET A 1 -4.38 -25.98 11.32
N PRO A 2 -4.62 -26.82 10.29
CA PRO A 2 -3.95 -26.70 9.00
C PRO A 2 -4.71 -25.82 8.00
N TRP A 3 -3.92 -25.33 7.05
CA TRP A 3 -4.25 -24.48 5.91
C TRP A 3 -5.14 -25.19 4.87
N VAL A 4 -6.25 -24.57 4.48
CA VAL A 4 -7.12 -24.98 3.37
C VAL A 4 -7.35 -23.78 2.47
N GLY A 5 -6.95 -23.85 1.20
CA GLY A 5 -7.25 -22.78 0.24
C GLY A 5 -6.52 -22.80 -1.10
N SER A 6 -6.02 -23.94 -1.58
CA SER A 6 -5.30 -24.03 -2.88
C SER A 6 -6.17 -24.53 -4.06
N ASP A 7 -7.46 -24.78 -3.88
CA ASP A 7 -8.28 -25.45 -4.92
C ASP A 7 -9.21 -24.53 -5.74
N LYS A 8 -9.30 -23.23 -5.41
CA LYS A 8 -10.21 -22.31 -6.13
C LYS A 8 -9.67 -21.76 -7.46
N TYR A 9 -8.36 -21.86 -7.73
CA TYR A 9 -7.76 -21.28 -8.94
C TYR A 9 -7.66 -22.23 -10.14
N ARG A 10 -7.82 -23.55 -9.96
CA ARG A 10 -7.72 -24.53 -11.07
C ARG A 10 -9.01 -24.74 -11.88
N GLN A 11 -10.17 -24.27 -11.42
CA GLN A 11 -11.43 -24.48 -12.13
C GLN A 11 -11.81 -23.38 -13.13
N LEU A 12 -11.06 -22.27 -13.21
CA LEU A 12 -11.38 -21.15 -14.11
C LEU A 12 -10.87 -21.34 -15.55
N ILE A 13 -9.96 -22.29 -15.80
CA ILE A 13 -9.27 -22.44 -17.10
C ILE A 13 -9.90 -23.53 -18.02
N VAL A 14 -10.84 -24.34 -17.52
CA VAL A 14 -11.44 -25.44 -18.33
C VAL A 14 -12.83 -25.09 -18.90
N ARG A 15 -13.38 -23.89 -18.65
CA ARG A 15 -14.76 -23.53 -19.02
C ARG A 15 -14.93 -22.60 -20.23
N VAL A 16 -13.90 -22.44 -21.06
CA VAL A 16 -13.93 -21.61 -22.29
C VAL A 16 -14.02 -22.43 -23.58
N MET A 17 -13.98 -23.77 -23.51
CA MET A 17 -14.14 -24.64 -24.69
C MET A 17 -15.30 -25.63 -24.52
N SER A 18 -16.53 -25.14 -24.66
CA SER A 18 -17.69 -25.97 -24.99
C SER A 18 -18.88 -25.08 -25.34
N MET A 19 -18.91 -24.60 -26.58
CA MET A 19 -20.14 -24.10 -27.22
C MET A 19 -21.05 -25.29 -27.50
N PRO A 20 -22.30 -25.33 -27.02
CA PRO A 20 -23.29 -26.24 -27.55
C PRO A 20 -23.86 -25.67 -28.86
N LEU A 21 -23.76 -26.48 -29.92
CA LEU A 21 -24.43 -26.28 -31.20
C LEU A 21 -25.92 -25.96 -31.01
N PHE A 22 -26.34 -24.86 -31.64
CA PHE A 22 -27.70 -24.34 -31.67
C PHE A 22 -28.62 -25.34 -32.38
N ARG A 23 -29.38 -26.16 -31.64
CA ARG A 23 -30.44 -27.00 -32.21
C ARG A 23 -31.72 -26.17 -32.28
N ARG A 24 -32.14 -25.85 -33.50
CA ARG A 24 -33.32 -25.05 -33.84
C ARG A 24 -34.59 -25.78 -33.38
N SER A 25 -35.17 -25.39 -32.24
CA SER A 25 -36.50 -25.82 -31.83
C SER A 25 -37.55 -25.09 -32.70
N ARG A 26 -38.39 -25.83 -33.42
CA ARG A 26 -39.55 -25.29 -34.14
C ARG A 26 -40.47 -24.56 -33.16
N ALA A 27 -40.69 -23.27 -33.39
CA ALA A 27 -41.79 -22.54 -32.78
C ALA A 27 -43.10 -22.96 -33.47
N VAL A 28 -44.08 -23.42 -32.69
CA VAL A 28 -45.45 -23.64 -33.18
C VAL A 28 -46.16 -22.28 -33.13
N SER A 29 -46.69 -21.84 -34.28
CA SER A 29 -47.38 -20.55 -34.46
C SER A 29 -48.74 -20.54 -33.76
N SER A 30 -49.03 -19.48 -33.02
CA SER A 30 -50.25 -19.29 -32.21
C SER A 30 -51.37 -18.58 -32.98
N SER A 31 -51.67 -18.98 -34.22
CA SER A 31 -52.61 -18.23 -35.07
C SER A 31 -53.41 -19.14 -36.00
N SER A 32 -54.37 -19.87 -35.43
CA SER A 32 -55.57 -20.35 -36.10
C SER A 32 -56.56 -20.75 -35.00
N LEU A 33 -57.46 -19.84 -34.62
CA LEU A 33 -58.62 -20.19 -33.80
C LEU A 33 -59.65 -20.78 -34.75
N ASP A 34 -59.81 -22.09 -34.70
CA ASP A 34 -60.86 -22.81 -35.42
C ASP A 34 -62.17 -22.61 -34.64
N PRO A 35 -63.27 -22.14 -35.26
CA PRO A 35 -64.52 -21.86 -34.54
C PRO A 35 -65.20 -23.11 -33.96
N ASP A 36 -64.78 -24.30 -34.40
CA ASP A 36 -65.31 -25.60 -33.99
C ASP A 36 -64.41 -26.34 -32.97
N GLU A 37 -63.41 -25.68 -32.37
CA GLU A 37 -62.58 -26.30 -31.33
C GLU A 37 -63.36 -26.40 -30.00
N ASP A 38 -63.48 -27.63 -29.48
CA ASP A 38 -64.17 -27.93 -28.21
C ASP A 38 -63.57 -27.08 -27.07
N PRO A 39 -64.40 -26.45 -26.20
CA PRO A 39 -63.93 -25.50 -25.20
C PRO A 39 -62.99 -26.13 -24.15
N VAL A 40 -63.05 -27.44 -23.96
CA VAL A 40 -62.17 -28.21 -23.07
C VAL A 40 -60.75 -28.30 -23.64
N THR A 41 -60.62 -28.59 -24.94
CA THR A 41 -59.33 -28.66 -25.65
C THR A 41 -58.64 -27.30 -25.75
N GLY A 42 -59.42 -26.22 -25.92
CA GLY A 42 -58.90 -24.85 -25.85
C GLY A 42 -58.36 -24.50 -24.45
N LEU A 43 -59.08 -24.93 -23.40
CA LEU A 43 -58.65 -24.75 -22.01
C LEU A 43 -57.38 -25.55 -21.70
N GLU A 44 -57.22 -26.78 -22.17
CA GLU A 44 -56.01 -27.60 -21.99
C GLU A 44 -54.78 -27.01 -22.69
N ARG A 45 -54.96 -26.35 -23.84
CA ARG A 45 -53.87 -25.67 -24.55
C ARG A 45 -53.30 -24.51 -23.73
N VAL A 46 -54.19 -23.72 -23.11
CA VAL A 46 -53.83 -22.59 -22.22
C VAL A 46 -53.38 -23.09 -20.84
N ALA A 47 -53.94 -24.20 -20.36
CA ALA A 47 -53.65 -24.83 -19.08
C ALA A 47 -52.49 -25.84 -19.13
N SER A 48 -51.73 -25.90 -20.23
CA SER A 48 -50.54 -26.75 -20.30
C SER A 48 -49.52 -26.27 -19.25
N SER A 49 -49.52 -26.97 -18.11
CA SER A 49 -48.66 -26.72 -16.94
C SER A 49 -47.17 -26.66 -17.33
N SER A 50 -46.80 -27.32 -18.43
CA SER A 50 -45.47 -27.28 -19.04
C SER A 50 -45.10 -25.90 -19.62
N GLN A 51 -46.04 -25.16 -20.21
CA GLN A 51 -45.75 -23.81 -20.74
C GLN A 51 -45.67 -22.78 -19.62
N ILE A 52 -46.60 -22.82 -18.65
CA ILE A 52 -46.59 -21.90 -17.49
C ILE A 52 -45.33 -22.11 -16.64
N SER A 53 -44.94 -23.35 -16.37
CA SER A 53 -43.70 -23.66 -15.64
C SER A 53 -42.45 -23.24 -16.41
N SER A 54 -42.42 -23.40 -17.74
CA SER A 54 -41.29 -22.93 -18.56
C SER A 54 -41.17 -21.41 -18.61
N LEU A 55 -42.29 -20.68 -18.65
CA LEU A 55 -42.32 -19.21 -18.59
C LEU A 55 -41.93 -18.70 -17.19
N ALA A 56 -42.39 -19.36 -16.14
CA ALA A 56 -41.98 -19.04 -14.76
C ALA A 56 -40.48 -19.27 -14.55
N ARG A 57 -39.92 -20.35 -15.13
CA ARG A 57 -38.48 -20.64 -15.11
C ARG A 57 -37.67 -19.56 -15.84
N ARG A 58 -38.12 -19.13 -17.03
CA ARG A 58 -37.48 -18.04 -17.78
C ARG A 58 -37.51 -16.71 -17.02
N ARG A 59 -38.64 -16.34 -16.39
CA ARG A 59 -38.71 -15.14 -15.55
C ARG A 59 -37.73 -15.18 -14.38
N ARG A 60 -37.62 -16.32 -13.69
CA ARG A 60 -36.65 -16.49 -12.59
C ARG A 60 -35.21 -16.34 -13.10
N GLU A 61 -34.89 -16.94 -14.24
CA GLU A 61 -33.57 -16.80 -14.87
C GLU A 61 -33.29 -15.35 -15.29
N ASP A 62 -34.28 -14.62 -15.81
CA ASP A 62 -34.14 -13.22 -16.20
C ASP A 62 -34.04 -12.28 -14.99
N GLU A 63 -34.81 -12.51 -13.92
CA GLU A 63 -34.69 -11.80 -12.64
C GLU A 63 -33.32 -12.04 -11.99
N GLU A 64 -32.81 -13.27 -12.03
CA GLU A 64 -31.45 -13.56 -11.56
C GLU A 64 -30.39 -12.87 -12.41
N ARG A 65 -30.56 -12.80 -13.74
CA ARG A 65 -29.65 -12.06 -14.64
C ARG A 65 -29.69 -10.56 -14.35
N LEU A 66 -30.87 -9.98 -14.14
CA LEU A 66 -31.06 -8.58 -13.75
C LEU A 66 -30.41 -8.29 -12.40
N ARG A 67 -30.59 -9.17 -11.40
CA ARG A 67 -29.92 -9.06 -10.09
C ARG A 67 -28.40 -9.12 -10.23
N ARG A 68 -27.86 -10.05 -11.02
CA ARG A 68 -26.41 -10.16 -11.28
C ARG A 68 -25.85 -8.96 -12.07
N ARG A 69 -26.66 -8.30 -12.91
CA ARG A 69 -26.26 -7.11 -13.66
C ARG A 69 -26.31 -5.86 -12.76
N ASN A 70 -27.35 -5.73 -11.95
CA ASN A 70 -27.48 -4.65 -10.96
C ASN A 70 -26.49 -4.76 -9.82
N GLN A 71 -25.98 -5.95 -9.46
CA GLN A 71 -24.87 -6.09 -8.52
C GLN A 71 -23.52 -5.74 -9.15
N ARG A 72 -23.30 -6.10 -10.43
CA ARG A 72 -22.07 -5.79 -11.15
C ARG A 72 -21.92 -4.31 -11.51
N HIS A 73 -23.02 -3.60 -11.76
CA HIS A 73 -22.97 -2.18 -12.13
C HIS A 73 -22.31 -1.28 -11.05
N PRO A 74 -22.71 -1.33 -9.77
CA PRO A 74 -22.07 -0.53 -8.72
C PRO A 74 -20.65 -1.00 -8.38
N GLU A 75 -20.33 -2.29 -8.55
CA GLU A 75 -18.94 -2.77 -8.41
C GLU A 75 -18.06 -2.21 -9.53
N PHE A 76 -18.53 -2.26 -10.78
CA PHE A 76 -17.84 -1.72 -11.95
C PHE A 76 -17.64 -0.21 -11.88
N GLU A 77 -18.65 0.54 -11.44
CA GLU A 77 -18.53 1.99 -11.21
C GLU A 77 -17.51 2.32 -10.11
N ARG A 78 -17.46 1.54 -9.03
CA ARG A 78 -16.45 1.70 -7.97
C ARG A 78 -15.05 1.36 -8.48
N GLU A 79 -14.91 0.32 -9.27
CA GLU A 79 -13.63 -0.10 -9.85
C GLU A 79 -13.11 0.95 -10.85
N HIS A 80 -13.99 1.51 -11.69
CA HIS A 80 -13.66 2.63 -12.56
C HIS A 80 -13.32 3.91 -11.79
N ALA A 81 -14.02 4.21 -10.70
CA ALA A 81 -13.72 5.36 -9.84
C ALA A 81 -12.39 5.20 -9.07
N LEU A 82 -12.01 3.97 -8.73
CA LEU A 82 -10.69 3.65 -8.18
C LEU A 82 -9.61 3.78 -9.27
N SER A 83 -9.85 3.21 -10.45
CA SER A 83 -8.93 3.26 -11.60
C SER A 83 -8.65 4.70 -12.08
N SER A 84 -9.66 5.58 -12.09
CA SER A 84 -9.45 6.99 -12.48
C SER A 84 -8.65 7.81 -11.48
N ARG A 85 -8.58 7.37 -10.21
CA ARG A 85 -7.87 8.08 -9.14
C ARG A 85 -6.40 7.68 -9.04
N TYR A 86 -6.03 6.49 -9.52
CA TYR A 86 -4.68 5.96 -9.43
C TYR A 86 -4.07 5.83 -10.81
N GLU A 87 -3.01 6.60 -11.06
CA GLU A 87 -2.25 6.52 -12.31
C GLU A 87 -1.19 5.42 -12.23
N SER A 88 -0.78 4.90 -13.38
CA SER A 88 0.34 3.96 -13.49
C SER A 88 1.66 4.71 -13.70
N LEU A 89 2.72 4.28 -13.01
CA LEU A 89 4.09 4.73 -13.28
C LEU A 89 4.67 4.05 -14.52
N ASN A 90 5.40 4.81 -15.34
CA ASN A 90 6.00 4.31 -16.57
C ASN A 90 7.41 3.78 -16.32
N TYR A 91 7.53 2.47 -16.11
CA TYR A 91 8.83 1.81 -15.89
C TYR A 91 9.55 1.38 -17.15
N GLU A 92 8.83 1.29 -18.27
CA GLU A 92 9.38 0.95 -19.56
C GLU A 92 10.11 2.15 -20.18
N VAL A 93 11.26 1.87 -20.80
CA VAL A 93 12.00 2.90 -21.52
C VAL A 93 11.37 3.08 -22.89
N SER A 94 10.97 4.31 -23.19
CA SER A 94 10.50 4.65 -24.53
C SER A 94 11.70 4.77 -25.48
N GLU A 95 11.89 3.77 -26.35
CA GLU A 95 12.97 3.70 -27.34
C GLU A 95 12.74 4.66 -28.53
N ASN A 96 12.62 5.95 -28.22
CA ASN A 96 12.43 7.00 -29.21
C ASN A 96 13.73 7.35 -29.93
N GLN A 97 13.64 8.08 -31.05
CA GLN A 97 14.81 8.56 -31.79
C GLN A 97 15.79 9.34 -30.88
N LEU A 98 15.27 10.20 -29.99
CA LEU A 98 16.06 10.90 -28.98
C LEU A 98 16.90 9.97 -28.09
N TYR A 99 16.33 8.83 -27.69
CA TYR A 99 17.04 7.85 -26.86
C TYR A 99 18.15 7.16 -27.65
N LYS A 100 17.89 6.82 -28.92
CA LYS A 100 18.87 6.22 -29.83
C LYS A 100 20.00 7.18 -30.19
N ASP A 101 19.68 8.45 -30.40
CA ASP A 101 20.67 9.50 -30.66
C ASP A 101 21.59 9.73 -29.45
N GLU A 102 21.05 9.60 -28.23
CA GLU A 102 21.84 9.67 -26.99
C GLU A 102 22.76 8.44 -26.79
N GLU A 103 22.35 7.27 -27.27
CA GLU A 103 23.18 6.05 -27.31
C GLU A 103 24.26 6.08 -28.40
N GLY A 104 23.99 6.74 -29.53
CA GLY A 104 24.92 6.84 -30.67
C GLY A 104 26.10 7.82 -30.48
N ASP A 105 26.08 8.62 -29.42
CA ASP A 105 27.10 9.62 -29.14
C ASP A 105 28.44 8.97 -28.69
N PRO A 106 29.59 9.32 -29.29
CA PRO A 106 30.90 8.79 -28.90
C PRO A 106 31.26 8.99 -27.41
N GLU A 107 30.72 10.02 -26.76
CA GLU A 107 30.94 10.26 -25.32
C GLU A 107 29.99 9.47 -24.40
N HIS A 108 29.13 8.61 -24.96
CA HIS A 108 28.15 7.84 -24.21
C HIS A 108 28.78 7.01 -23.07
N HIS A 109 29.95 6.40 -23.30
CA HIS A 109 30.65 5.60 -22.30
C HIS A 109 31.07 6.40 -21.05
N VAL A 110 31.51 7.65 -21.22
CA VAL A 110 31.88 8.53 -20.10
C VAL A 110 30.64 8.93 -19.30
N ARG A 111 29.52 9.20 -19.98
CA ARG A 111 28.23 9.49 -19.35
C ARG A 111 27.70 8.30 -18.56
N LEU A 112 27.78 7.08 -19.11
CA LEU A 112 27.40 5.86 -18.40
C LEU A 112 28.22 5.65 -17.11
N TRP A 113 29.54 5.86 -17.18
CA TRP A 113 30.40 5.77 -16.02
C TRP A 113 30.04 6.81 -14.95
N ARG A 114 29.83 8.07 -15.36
CA ARG A 114 29.40 9.15 -14.46
C ARG A 114 28.04 8.84 -13.81
N ARG A 115 27.09 8.35 -14.58
CA ARG A 115 25.75 7.94 -14.11
C ARG A 115 25.84 6.78 -13.12
N SER A 116 26.70 5.80 -13.39
CA SER A 116 26.97 4.69 -12.47
C SER A 116 27.54 5.18 -11.14
N ARG A 117 28.57 6.02 -11.19
CA ARG A 117 29.16 6.65 -9.99
C ARG A 117 28.12 7.44 -9.20
N ASN A 118 27.32 8.26 -9.87
CA ASN A 118 26.27 9.04 -9.23
C ASN A 118 25.19 8.17 -8.58
N ARG A 119 24.83 7.02 -9.17
CA ARG A 119 23.92 6.04 -8.54
C ARG A 119 24.46 5.51 -7.22
N TRP A 120 25.75 5.15 -7.17
CA TRP A 120 26.39 4.72 -5.92
C TRP A 120 26.37 5.83 -4.86
N VAL A 121 26.70 7.06 -5.24
CA VAL A 121 26.65 8.21 -4.33
C VAL A 121 25.24 8.44 -3.79
N VAL A 122 24.20 8.38 -4.63
CA VAL A 122 22.82 8.52 -4.20
C VAL A 122 22.42 7.38 -3.25
N CYS A 123 22.76 6.13 -3.56
CA CYS A 123 22.49 5.00 -2.66
C CYS A 123 23.15 5.16 -1.29
N PHE A 124 24.41 5.61 -1.23
CA PHE A 124 25.09 5.90 0.03
C PHE A 124 24.34 6.94 0.84
N LEU A 125 23.97 8.05 0.21
CA LEU A 125 23.27 9.13 0.89
C LEU A 125 21.87 8.68 1.35
N ILE A 126 21.16 7.84 0.58
CA ILE A 126 19.87 7.25 1.01
C ILE A 126 20.05 6.45 2.29
N GLY A 127 21.08 5.59 2.35
CA GLY A 127 21.41 4.83 3.56
C GLY A 127 21.72 5.74 4.75
N PHE A 128 22.57 6.75 4.55
CA PHE A 128 22.95 7.72 5.57
C PHE A 128 21.73 8.49 6.12
N PHE A 129 20.90 9.07 5.25
CA PHE A 129 19.73 9.83 5.68
C PHE A 129 18.65 8.93 6.29
N THR A 130 18.49 7.70 5.83
CA THR A 130 17.56 6.73 6.44
C THR A 130 18.01 6.36 7.84
N ALA A 131 19.31 6.17 8.07
CA ALA A 131 19.89 5.93 9.39
C ALA A 131 19.70 7.14 10.32
N LEU A 132 19.86 8.37 9.82
CA LEU A 132 19.57 9.58 10.61
C LEU A 132 18.10 9.67 11.04
N VAL A 133 17.17 9.35 10.14
CA VAL A 133 15.74 9.29 10.47
C VAL A 133 15.47 8.20 11.51
N ALA A 134 16.07 7.02 11.36
CA ALA A 134 15.95 5.92 12.31
C ALA A 134 16.44 6.31 13.70
N ALA A 135 17.66 6.87 13.78
CA ALA A 135 18.24 7.35 15.01
C ALA A 135 17.39 8.46 15.65
N GLY A 136 16.88 9.41 14.85
CA GLY A 136 15.98 10.45 15.34
C GLY A 136 14.72 9.89 16.00
N ILE A 137 14.07 8.92 15.36
CA ILE A 137 12.87 8.25 15.92
C ILE A 137 13.24 7.51 17.20
N ASP A 138 14.34 6.75 17.21
CA ASP A 138 14.76 5.95 18.36
C ASP A 138 15.11 6.83 19.58
N ILE A 139 15.87 7.91 19.34
CA ILE A 139 16.21 8.91 20.36
C ILE A 139 14.94 9.56 20.93
N MET A 140 13.99 9.96 20.08
CA MET A 140 12.74 10.55 20.54
C MET A 140 11.92 9.58 21.41
N VAL A 141 11.83 8.32 20.99
CA VAL A 141 11.13 7.28 21.76
C VAL A 141 11.82 7.04 23.10
N HIS A 142 13.15 6.91 23.10
CA HIS A 142 13.94 6.70 24.32
C HIS A 142 13.74 7.82 25.33
N TYR A 143 13.88 9.08 24.92
CA TYR A 143 13.65 10.22 25.82
C TYR A 143 12.20 10.29 26.31
N SER A 144 11.22 9.95 25.47
CA SER A 144 9.82 9.88 25.90
C SER A 144 9.60 8.82 26.99
N GLN A 145 10.22 7.65 26.84
CA GLN A 145 10.16 6.57 27.84
C GLN A 145 10.86 6.94 29.15
N GLU A 146 12.03 7.58 29.09
CA GLU A 146 12.76 8.09 30.27
C GLU A 146 11.95 9.15 31.02
N ILE A 147 11.29 10.07 30.31
CA ILE A 147 10.41 11.06 30.94
C ILE A 147 9.21 10.36 31.61
N LYS A 148 8.54 9.45 30.89
CA LYS A 148 7.33 8.78 31.38
C LYS A 148 7.62 7.89 32.60
N PHE A 149 8.49 6.90 32.43
CA PHE A 149 8.76 5.89 33.45
C PHE A 149 9.83 6.35 34.45
N GLY A 150 10.90 6.97 33.97
CA GLY A 150 12.05 7.34 34.79
C GLY A 150 11.79 8.56 35.68
N ILE A 151 11.09 9.58 35.18
CA ILE A 151 10.86 10.83 35.91
C ILE A 151 9.45 10.89 36.49
N ILE A 152 8.41 10.84 35.64
CA ILE A 152 7.04 11.13 36.06
C ILE A 152 6.54 10.03 37.01
N ILE A 153 6.44 8.79 36.52
CA ILE A 153 5.86 7.69 37.29
C ILE A 153 6.68 7.41 38.54
N LYS A 154 8.01 7.33 38.44
CA LYS A 154 8.87 7.06 39.61
C LYS A 154 8.75 8.13 40.70
N ARG A 155 8.71 9.42 40.34
CA ARG A 155 8.55 10.50 41.34
C ARG A 155 7.18 10.47 42.00
N LEU A 156 6.11 10.33 41.22
CA LEU A 156 4.75 10.23 41.73
C LEU A 156 4.57 9.01 42.63
N LEU A 157 5.09 7.86 42.21
CA LEU A 157 5.06 6.63 43.01
C LEU A 157 5.82 6.79 44.33
N SER A 158 7.03 7.37 44.31
CA SER A 158 7.82 7.59 45.53
C SER A 158 7.20 8.60 46.51
N LYS A 159 6.46 9.59 46.00
CA LYS A 159 5.69 10.50 46.85
C LYS A 159 4.50 9.78 47.45
N CYS A 160 3.86 8.94 46.65
CA CYS A 160 2.66 8.25 47.09
C CYS A 160 2.95 7.20 48.16
N ASP A 161 4.03 6.43 48.00
CA ASP A 161 4.47 5.45 48.99
C ASP A 161 4.71 6.10 50.38
N LYS A 162 5.33 7.28 50.41
CA LYS A 162 5.54 8.06 51.63
C LYS A 162 4.25 8.57 52.27
N GLU A 163 3.28 9.03 51.46
CA GLU A 163 2.00 9.50 51.99
C GLU A 163 1.12 8.35 52.51
N THR A 164 1.18 7.18 51.86
CA THR A 164 0.46 5.99 52.32
C THR A 164 1.02 5.48 53.66
N GLU A 165 2.34 5.53 53.87
CA GLU A 165 2.96 5.20 55.16
C GLU A 165 2.58 6.18 56.28
N LEU A 166 2.42 7.48 55.96
CA LEU A 166 2.12 8.53 56.96
C LEU A 166 0.62 8.64 57.30
N THR A 167 -0.25 8.45 56.32
CA THR A 167 -1.68 8.86 56.39
C THR A 167 -2.65 7.70 56.19
N GLY A 168 -2.19 6.53 55.72
CA GLY A 168 -3.03 5.36 55.44
C GLY A 168 -3.89 5.47 54.17
N ASP A 169 -4.01 6.66 53.58
CA ASP A 169 -4.74 6.88 52.33
C ASP A 169 -3.89 6.57 51.09
N GLY A 170 -4.48 5.87 50.12
CA GLY A 170 -3.85 5.48 48.87
C GLY A 170 -4.01 6.53 47.76
N CYS A 171 -2.90 7.13 47.33
CA CYS A 171 -2.83 8.12 46.25
C CYS A 171 -2.57 7.54 44.85
N MET A 172 -2.79 6.22 44.67
CA MET A 172 -2.46 5.48 43.44
C MET A 172 -3.17 6.04 42.19
N TRP A 173 -4.35 6.63 42.36
CA TRP A 173 -5.10 7.29 41.28
C TRP A 173 -4.33 8.44 40.62
N THR A 174 -3.45 9.14 41.36
CA THR A 174 -2.65 10.24 40.81
C THR A 174 -1.59 9.75 39.83
N VAL A 175 -0.99 8.58 40.10
CA VAL A 175 -0.02 7.92 39.24
C VAL A 175 -0.71 7.47 37.95
N GLU A 176 -1.87 6.82 38.09
CA GLU A 176 -2.67 6.34 36.95
C GLU A 176 -3.15 7.51 36.07
N ALA A 177 -3.65 8.59 36.68
CA ALA A 177 -4.08 9.78 35.97
C ALA A 177 -2.92 10.47 35.22
N ALA A 178 -1.74 10.57 35.84
CA ALA A 178 -0.56 11.14 35.19
C ALA A 178 -0.08 10.27 34.02
N TRP A 179 -0.08 8.93 34.18
CA TRP A 179 0.27 8.00 33.11
C TRP A 179 -0.71 8.10 31.94
N MET A 180 -2.01 8.09 32.22
CA MET A 180 -3.07 8.23 31.22
C MET A 180 -2.95 9.57 30.48
N CYS A 181 -2.78 10.68 31.23
CA CYS A 181 -2.65 12.02 30.65
C CYS A 181 -1.46 12.11 29.69
N TYR A 182 -0.29 11.59 30.10
CA TYR A 182 0.90 11.59 29.25
C TYR A 182 0.68 10.80 27.94
N ASN A 183 0.08 9.61 28.02
CA ASN A 183 -0.24 8.81 26.83
C ASN A 183 -1.24 9.54 25.92
N CYS A 184 -2.33 10.09 26.49
CA CYS A 184 -3.33 10.82 25.72
C CYS A 184 -2.75 12.04 24.99
N ILE A 185 -1.83 12.79 25.61
CA ILE A 185 -1.19 13.94 24.97
C ILE A 185 -0.36 13.50 23.77
N LEU A 186 0.52 12.51 23.93
CA LEU A 186 1.37 12.04 22.82
C LEU A 186 0.56 11.41 21.68
N VAL A 187 -0.41 10.56 22.02
CA VAL A 187 -1.29 9.94 21.02
C VAL A 187 -2.17 10.99 20.34
N GLY A 188 -2.62 12.01 21.08
CA GLY A 188 -3.35 13.15 20.54
C GLY A 188 -2.52 13.93 19.51
N ILE A 189 -1.24 14.20 19.81
CA ILE A 189 -0.32 14.85 18.86
C ILE A 189 -0.15 13.99 17.60
N ALA A 190 0.09 12.68 17.76
CA ALA A 190 0.22 11.77 16.63
C ALA A 190 -1.05 11.73 15.75
N GLY A 191 -2.23 11.65 16.39
CA GLY A 191 -3.52 11.68 15.72
C GLY A 191 -3.75 12.98 14.96
N CYS A 192 -3.47 14.14 15.57
CA CYS A 192 -3.61 15.45 14.94
C CYS A 192 -2.71 15.60 13.71
N LEU A 193 -1.46 15.13 13.78
CA LEU A 193 -0.52 15.17 12.65
C LEU A 193 -1.02 14.32 11.46
N VAL A 194 -1.59 13.14 11.73
CA VAL A 194 -2.10 12.28 10.65
C VAL A 194 -3.41 12.83 10.11
N ILE A 195 -4.38 13.19 10.96
CA ILE A 195 -5.73 13.59 10.53
C ILE A 195 -5.71 14.95 9.80
N PHE A 196 -5.02 15.95 10.35
CA PHE A 196 -5.10 17.32 9.83
C PHE A 196 -3.98 17.70 8.86
N TRP A 197 -2.81 17.05 8.94
CA TRP A 197 -1.66 17.45 8.11
C TRP A 197 -1.35 16.48 6.97
N ALA A 198 -1.20 15.18 7.26
CA ALA A 198 -0.87 14.18 6.24
C ALA A 198 -1.61 12.85 6.47
N PRO A 199 -2.85 12.68 5.96
CA PRO A 199 -3.64 11.47 6.20
C PRO A 199 -3.01 10.21 5.59
N ILE A 200 -2.24 10.38 4.51
CA ILE A 200 -1.49 9.28 3.87
C ILE A 200 -0.36 8.72 4.76
N ALA A 201 0.06 9.46 5.79
CA ALA A 201 1.08 9.01 6.74
C ALA A 201 0.56 7.91 7.68
N GLY A 202 -0.76 7.72 7.77
CA GLY A 202 -1.40 6.75 8.65
C GLY A 202 -0.95 5.30 8.43
N GLY A 203 -0.93 4.52 9.51
CA GLY A 203 -0.53 3.11 9.50
C GLY A 203 0.95 2.89 9.14
N SER A 204 1.30 1.65 8.82
CA SER A 204 2.70 1.26 8.58
C SER A 204 3.30 1.93 7.33
N GLY A 205 2.57 2.05 6.22
CA GLY A 205 3.14 2.54 4.96
C GLY A 205 3.62 1.44 4.01
N ILE A 206 3.81 0.21 4.50
CA ILE A 206 4.24 -0.93 3.67
C ILE A 206 3.31 -1.16 2.48
N PRO A 207 1.96 -1.20 2.64
CA PRO A 207 1.07 -1.40 1.50
C PRO A 207 1.21 -0.33 0.43
N GLN A 208 1.42 0.93 0.84
CA GLN A 208 1.59 2.05 -0.10
C GLN A 208 2.90 1.93 -0.88
N ILE A 209 3.99 1.53 -0.22
CA ILE A 209 5.26 1.28 -0.91
C ILE A 209 5.18 0.08 -1.84
N LYS A 210 4.50 -1.00 -1.43
CA LYS A 210 4.22 -2.15 -2.29
C LYS A 210 3.45 -1.74 -3.54
N CYS A 211 2.38 -0.95 -3.40
CA CYS A 211 1.64 -0.42 -4.56
C CYS A 211 2.54 0.46 -5.45
N PHE A 212 3.36 1.33 -4.85
CA PHE A 212 4.31 2.15 -5.60
C PHE A 212 5.28 1.29 -6.40
N LEU A 213 5.92 0.29 -5.78
CA LEU A 213 6.86 -0.61 -6.45
C LEU A 213 6.20 -1.45 -7.57
N ASN A 214 4.93 -1.83 -7.39
CA ASN A 214 4.11 -2.47 -8.42
C ASN A 214 3.73 -1.55 -9.59
N GLY A 215 3.97 -0.25 -9.49
CA GLY A 215 3.70 0.71 -10.57
C GLY A 215 2.44 1.53 -10.40
N ILE A 216 1.86 1.58 -9.21
CA ILE A 216 0.69 2.40 -8.92
C ILE A 216 1.14 3.70 -8.25
N GLN A 217 0.87 4.83 -8.89
CA GLN A 217 1.16 6.16 -8.35
C GLN A 217 0.12 6.55 -7.32
N ILE A 218 0.49 6.42 -6.05
CA ILE A 218 -0.31 6.94 -4.94
C ILE A 218 0.09 8.40 -4.69
N PRO A 219 -0.86 9.36 -4.73
CA PRO A 219 -0.54 10.76 -4.47
C PRO A 219 -0.01 10.93 -3.04
N GLU A 220 0.98 11.82 -2.89
CA GLU A 220 1.56 12.24 -1.61
C GLU A 220 2.32 11.17 -0.79
N VAL A 221 2.40 9.92 -1.27
CA VAL A 221 3.08 8.82 -0.55
C VAL A 221 4.55 9.14 -0.27
N VAL A 222 5.27 9.64 -1.27
CA VAL A 222 6.71 9.91 -1.21
C VAL A 222 7.04 11.41 -1.06
N MET A 223 6.20 12.15 -0.35
CA MET A 223 6.44 13.57 -0.05
C MET A 223 7.15 13.79 1.29
N LEU A 224 7.93 14.87 1.39
CA LEU A 224 8.63 15.23 2.63
C LEU A 224 7.66 15.48 3.79
N LYS A 225 6.50 16.09 3.53
CA LYS A 225 5.45 16.28 4.56
C LYS A 225 5.00 14.95 5.18
N THR A 226 4.91 13.89 4.37
CA THR A 226 4.52 12.55 4.80
C THR A 226 5.61 11.94 5.66
N LEU A 227 6.89 12.09 5.28
CA LEU A 227 8.03 11.64 6.08
C LEU A 227 8.04 12.29 7.48
N VAL A 228 7.88 13.62 7.55
CA VAL A 228 7.91 14.36 8.83
C VAL A 228 6.74 13.97 9.72
N SER A 229 5.52 13.97 9.17
CA SER A 229 4.32 13.54 9.92
C SER A 229 4.46 12.09 10.41
N LYS A 230 5.01 11.20 9.57
CA LYS A 230 5.21 9.79 9.92
C LYS A 230 6.27 9.58 11.00
N ALA A 231 7.41 10.23 10.89
CA ALA A 231 8.50 10.12 11.86
C ALA A 231 8.09 10.62 13.26
N ILE A 232 7.45 11.80 13.33
CA ILE A 232 6.98 12.35 14.60
C ILE A 232 5.78 11.54 15.11
N GLY A 233 4.83 11.19 14.23
CA GLY A 233 3.65 10.42 14.58
C GLY A 233 3.99 9.05 15.16
N VAL A 234 4.96 8.33 14.60
CA VAL A 234 5.39 7.03 15.13
C VAL A 234 6.12 7.18 16.47
N ALA A 235 7.00 8.18 16.61
CA ALA A 235 7.70 8.43 17.87
C ALA A 235 6.71 8.75 19.01
N CYS A 236 5.73 9.61 18.74
CA CYS A 236 4.67 9.93 19.69
C CYS A 236 3.73 8.75 19.97
N ALA A 237 3.37 7.95 18.97
CA ALA A 237 2.51 6.78 19.16
C ALA A 237 3.18 5.71 20.05
N VAL A 238 4.45 5.40 19.78
CA VAL A 238 5.23 4.43 20.57
C VAL A 238 5.54 4.98 21.96
N GLY A 239 5.97 6.25 22.07
CA GLY A 239 6.19 6.92 23.36
C GLY A 239 4.93 7.00 24.22
N GLY A 240 3.78 7.22 23.58
CA GLY A 240 2.45 7.21 24.17
C GLY A 240 1.91 5.83 24.55
N GLY A 241 2.66 4.76 24.30
CA GLY A 241 2.31 3.41 24.76
C GLY A 241 1.23 2.71 23.95
N LEU A 242 0.94 3.15 22.72
CA LEU A 242 0.10 2.36 21.81
C LEU A 242 0.79 1.03 21.50
N SER A 243 0.00 -0.04 21.30
CA SER A 243 0.47 -1.34 20.84
C SER A 243 0.84 -1.28 19.35
N ALA A 244 1.88 -0.51 19.03
CA ALA A 244 2.39 -0.27 17.69
C ALA A 244 3.94 -0.31 17.71
N GLY A 245 4.52 -0.66 16.56
CA GLY A 245 5.97 -0.71 16.37
C GLY A 245 6.47 0.36 15.41
N LYS A 246 7.73 0.79 15.59
CA LYS A 246 8.42 1.74 14.69
C LYS A 246 8.93 1.10 13.39
N GLU A 247 9.06 -0.23 13.37
CA GLU A 247 9.70 -0.97 12.27
C GLU A 247 9.00 -0.83 10.92
N GLY A 248 7.67 -0.90 10.89
CA GLY A 248 6.91 -0.74 9.65
C GLY A 248 7.04 0.66 9.04
N PRO A 249 6.78 1.73 9.80
CA PRO A 249 7.01 3.11 9.37
C PRO A 249 8.43 3.41 8.87
N MET A 250 9.46 2.74 9.40
CA MET A 250 10.84 2.90 8.95
C MET A 250 11.05 2.52 7.48
N ILE A 251 10.38 1.47 7.00
CA ILE A 251 10.45 1.03 5.61
C ILE A 251 9.91 2.12 4.68
N HIS A 252 8.76 2.71 5.04
CA HIS A 252 8.19 3.82 4.29
C HIS A 252 9.10 5.05 4.35
N SER A 253 9.62 5.42 5.52
CA SER A 253 10.55 6.54 5.66
C SER A 253 11.76 6.43 4.73
N GLY A 254 12.40 5.25 4.67
CA GLY A 254 13.52 4.99 3.76
C GLY A 254 13.12 5.12 2.29
N ALA A 255 11.95 4.59 1.90
CA ALA A 255 11.40 4.76 0.57
C ALA A 255 11.16 6.24 0.19
N VAL A 256 10.64 7.07 1.11
CA VAL A 256 10.47 8.51 0.88
C VAL A 256 11.81 9.23 0.72
N VAL A 257 12.82 8.88 1.52
CA VAL A 257 14.19 9.40 1.38
C VAL A 257 14.76 9.04 0.00
N GLY A 258 14.59 7.79 -0.45
CA GLY A 258 15.00 7.34 -1.78
C GLY A 258 14.33 8.11 -2.92
N ALA A 259 13.02 8.32 -2.82
CA ALA A 259 12.27 9.12 -3.77
C ALA A 259 12.68 10.60 -3.77
N GLY A 260 12.89 11.21 -2.61
CA GLY A 260 13.22 12.64 -2.53
C GLY A 260 14.64 12.94 -3.02
N LEU A 261 15.60 12.13 -2.58
CA LEU A 261 17.02 12.37 -2.84
C LEU A 261 17.41 12.11 -4.29
N SER A 262 16.82 11.08 -4.91
CA SER A 262 17.05 10.77 -6.32
C SER A 262 16.59 11.87 -7.27
N GLN A 263 15.55 12.62 -6.92
CA GLN A 263 15.00 13.67 -7.78
C GLN A 263 15.74 15.02 -7.64
N GLY A 264 16.50 15.20 -6.55
CA GLY A 264 17.21 16.45 -6.25
C GLY A 264 16.29 17.67 -6.10
N ARG A 265 14.98 17.42 -5.91
CA ARG A 265 13.93 18.43 -5.75
C ARG A 265 13.08 18.08 -4.56
N CYS A 266 12.83 19.05 -3.70
CA CYS A 266 11.74 18.96 -2.75
C CYS A 266 10.46 19.42 -3.46
N GLN A 267 9.42 18.58 -3.52
CA GLN A 267 8.11 19.06 -3.97
C GLN A 267 7.43 19.92 -2.88
N SER A 268 7.75 19.67 -1.61
CA SER A 268 7.16 20.38 -0.47
C SER A 268 7.80 21.74 -0.17
N ILE A 269 9.03 21.98 -0.66
CA ILE A 269 9.78 23.23 -0.48
C ILE A 269 10.33 23.59 -1.86
N PRO A 270 10.13 24.81 -2.40
CA PRO A 270 10.60 25.20 -3.73
C PRO A 270 12.14 25.33 -3.76
N PHE A 271 12.81 24.19 -3.66
CA PHE A 271 14.26 24.06 -3.62
C PHE A 271 14.66 22.99 -4.63
N ASP A 272 15.26 23.45 -5.74
CA ASP A 272 15.86 22.60 -6.76
C ASP A 272 17.37 22.71 -6.62
N THR A 273 18.00 21.64 -6.14
CA THR A 273 19.46 21.59 -6.01
C THR A 273 20.16 21.57 -7.38
N GLY A 274 19.42 21.27 -8.46
CA GLY A 274 19.97 21.05 -9.79
C GLY A 274 20.84 19.79 -9.91
N LEU A 275 21.04 19.06 -8.81
CA LEU A 275 21.77 17.80 -8.75
C LEU A 275 20.88 16.64 -9.24
N PHE A 276 21.50 15.61 -9.81
CA PHE A 276 20.85 14.35 -10.19
C PHE A 276 19.66 14.47 -11.16
N LYS A 277 19.63 15.50 -12.01
CA LYS A 277 18.57 15.67 -13.04
C LYS A 277 18.40 14.44 -13.94
N GLU A 278 19.49 13.69 -14.16
CA GLU A 278 19.53 12.44 -14.93
C GLU A 278 18.67 11.31 -14.34
N PHE A 279 18.31 11.36 -13.05
CA PHE A 279 17.50 10.35 -12.38
C PHE A 279 16.02 10.74 -12.24
N ARG A 280 15.60 11.81 -12.92
CA ARG A 280 14.20 12.26 -12.94
C ARG A 280 13.32 11.47 -13.89
N ASN A 281 13.41 10.14 -13.78
CA ASN A 281 12.59 9.18 -14.50
C ASN A 281 11.98 8.19 -13.50
N ASP A 282 10.77 7.71 -13.78
CA ASP A 282 10.03 6.81 -12.89
C ASP A 282 10.77 5.48 -12.67
N ARG A 283 11.48 4.99 -13.69
CA ARG A 283 12.32 3.79 -13.58
C ARG A 283 13.42 3.94 -12.52
N GLU A 284 14.25 5.00 -12.63
CA GLU A 284 15.33 5.23 -11.66
C GLU A 284 14.76 5.57 -10.29
N ARG A 285 13.68 6.35 -10.25
CA ARG A 285 12.97 6.66 -9.01
C ARG A 285 12.50 5.39 -8.29
N ARG A 286 11.95 4.41 -9.01
CA ARG A 286 11.58 3.11 -8.44
C ARG A 286 12.78 2.37 -7.87
N ASP A 287 13.89 2.32 -8.60
CA ASP A 287 15.12 1.64 -8.16
C ASP A 287 15.64 2.26 -6.85
N PHE A 288 15.64 3.59 -6.74
CA PHE A 288 16.05 4.29 -5.51
C PHE A 288 15.04 4.16 -4.36
N VAL A 289 13.74 4.12 -4.66
CA VAL A 289 12.70 3.82 -3.66
C VAL A 289 12.86 2.41 -3.11
N SER A 290 13.14 1.43 -3.98
CA SER A 290 13.41 0.05 -3.59
C SER A 290 14.67 -0.05 -2.73
N ALA A 291 15.75 0.66 -3.09
CA ALA A 291 16.96 0.73 -2.27
C ALA A 291 16.69 1.42 -0.91
N GLY A 292 15.87 2.47 -0.88
CA GLY A 292 15.45 3.14 0.35
C GLY A 292 14.58 2.27 1.24
N ALA A 293 13.66 1.49 0.66
CA ALA A 293 12.86 0.51 1.42
C ALA A 293 13.76 -0.57 2.04
N ALA A 294 14.73 -1.10 1.29
CA ALA A 294 15.72 -2.05 1.81
C ALA A 294 16.52 -1.42 2.96
N ALA A 295 16.92 -0.16 2.83
CA ALA A 295 17.61 0.58 3.88
C ALA A 295 16.74 0.79 5.13
N GLY A 296 15.45 1.04 4.95
CA GLY A 296 14.50 1.13 6.05
C GLY A 296 14.35 -0.19 6.80
N VAL A 297 14.28 -1.32 6.10
CA VAL A 297 14.29 -2.66 6.71
C VAL A 297 15.61 -2.94 7.44
N ALA A 298 16.74 -2.62 6.82
CA ALA A 298 18.05 -2.79 7.43
C ALA A 298 18.18 -1.97 8.72
N ALA A 299 17.74 -0.71 8.71
CA ALA A 299 17.75 0.17 9.88
C ALA A 299 16.76 -0.25 10.98
N ALA A 300 15.62 -0.82 10.60
CA ALA A 300 14.61 -1.33 11.52
C ALA A 300 15.08 -2.59 12.25
N PHE A 301 15.56 -3.59 11.50
CA PHE A 301 15.81 -4.93 12.03
C PHE A 301 17.29 -5.28 12.21
N GLY A 302 18.21 -4.39 11.83
CA GLY A 302 19.64 -4.71 11.80
C GLY A 302 20.00 -5.81 10.80
N ALA A 303 19.13 -6.06 9.81
CA ALA A 303 19.22 -7.18 8.88
C ALA A 303 19.31 -6.68 7.42
N PRO A 304 20.51 -6.30 6.95
CA PRO A 304 20.67 -5.73 5.60
C PRO A 304 20.28 -6.70 4.49
N ILE A 305 20.66 -7.98 4.61
CA ILE A 305 20.29 -9.03 3.64
C ILE A 305 18.77 -9.22 3.59
N GLY A 306 18.10 -9.16 4.75
CA GLY A 306 16.64 -9.22 4.84
C GLY A 306 15.96 -8.05 4.13
N GLY A 307 16.52 -6.84 4.23
CA GLY A 307 16.05 -5.66 3.50
C GLY A 307 16.18 -5.80 1.99
N VAL A 308 17.28 -6.35 1.49
CA VAL A 308 17.46 -6.61 0.06
C VAL A 308 16.45 -7.64 -0.44
N LEU A 309 16.26 -8.74 0.29
CA LEU A 309 15.27 -9.77 -0.05
C LEU A 309 13.85 -9.22 -0.06
N PHE A 310 13.48 -8.41 0.94
CA PHE A 310 12.20 -7.73 0.97
C PHE A 310 11.98 -6.83 -0.25
N SER A 311 12.97 -6.02 -0.62
CA SER A 311 12.88 -5.16 -1.80
C SER A 311 12.83 -5.93 -3.12
N LEU A 312 13.43 -7.12 -3.18
CA LEU A 312 13.34 -8.00 -4.34
C LEU A 312 11.96 -8.67 -4.43
N GLU A 313 11.41 -9.16 -3.32
CA GLU A 313 10.07 -9.75 -3.26
C GLU A 313 8.99 -8.73 -3.65
N GLU A 314 9.11 -7.50 -3.16
CA GLU A 314 8.09 -6.45 -3.34
C GLU A 314 8.29 -5.58 -4.59
N GLY A 315 9.51 -5.53 -5.14
CA GLY A 315 9.89 -4.67 -6.25
C GLY A 315 10.22 -5.36 -7.57
N ALA A 316 10.46 -6.67 -7.59
CA ALA A 316 10.86 -7.36 -8.80
C ALA A 316 9.66 -7.96 -9.55
N SER A 317 9.31 -7.36 -10.69
CA SER A 317 8.71 -8.13 -11.79
C SER A 317 9.77 -8.98 -12.53
N PHE A 318 11.05 -8.59 -12.43
CA PHE A 318 12.21 -9.27 -13.01
C PHE A 318 13.48 -9.05 -12.15
N TRP A 319 14.38 -10.05 -12.11
CA TRP A 319 15.62 -10.00 -11.34
C TRP A 319 16.70 -9.17 -12.04
N ASN A 320 17.28 -8.17 -11.36
CA ASN A 320 18.39 -7.35 -11.87
C ASN A 320 19.59 -7.37 -10.92
N GLN A 321 20.65 -8.08 -11.30
CA GLN A 321 21.84 -8.30 -10.47
C GLN A 321 22.57 -6.99 -10.10
N ASN A 322 22.62 -6.00 -11.00
CA ASN A 322 23.26 -4.72 -10.73
C ASN A 322 22.48 -3.89 -9.69
N LEU A 323 21.15 -4.02 -9.66
CA LEU A 323 20.32 -3.37 -8.65
C LEU A 323 20.53 -4.02 -7.28
N THR A 324 20.54 -5.35 -7.23
CA THR A 324 20.79 -6.12 -6.00
C THR A 324 22.13 -5.76 -5.37
N TRP A 325 23.21 -5.70 -6.16
CA TRP A 325 24.54 -5.35 -5.66
C TRP A 325 24.62 -3.95 -5.06
N ARG A 326 23.87 -2.99 -5.59
CA ARG A 326 23.80 -1.62 -5.03
C ARG A 326 23.13 -1.58 -3.67
N MET A 327 22.22 -2.51 -3.37
CA MET A 327 21.60 -2.61 -2.06
C MET A 327 22.51 -3.29 -1.04
N VAL A 328 23.31 -4.28 -1.45
CA VAL A 328 24.14 -5.10 -0.53
C VAL A 328 25.46 -4.42 -0.15
N ASN A 329 26.21 -3.87 -1.12
CA ASN A 329 27.60 -3.46 -0.92
C ASN A 329 27.82 -2.27 0.03
N HIS A 330 26.75 -1.64 0.53
CA HIS A 330 26.85 -0.52 1.45
C HIS A 330 26.73 -0.88 2.93
N TYR A 331 26.44 -2.15 3.24
CA TYR A 331 26.23 -2.63 4.61
C TYR A 331 27.39 -3.50 5.15
N PHE A 332 28.48 -3.65 4.38
CA PHE A 332 29.69 -4.38 4.76
C PHE A 332 30.92 -3.47 4.79
#